data_AF-A0A1G2VNQ7-F1
#
_entry.id   AF-A0A1G2VNQ7-F1
#
_cell.length_a   1.000
_cell.length_b   1.000
_cell.length_c   1.000
_cell.angle_alpha   90.00
_cell.angle_beta   90.00
_cell.angle_gamma   90.00
#
_symmetry.space_group_name_H-M   'P 1'
#
loop_
_entity.id
_entity.type
_entity.pdbx_description
1 polymer ?
#
loop_
_entity_poly.entity_id
_entity_poly.type
_entity_poly.pdbx_seq_one_letter_code
_entity_poly.pdbx_strand_id
1 'polypeptide(L)'
;MRVVKAGKVKIVKVSVKQWRIKVVCAKKDKYDTTGCRAKLEIAAKDLVMMCWYGSFFPHYYLAAQCPLCGKYNMVGVPDSIWEKLDTAASRRKAIWDGFSDGATPEWHINPEK
;
A
#
# COMPACT_ATOMS: atom_id res chain seq x y z
N MET A 1 14.03 27.96 4.21
CA MET A 1 12.77 28.58 3.74
C MET A 1 13.02 29.27 2.41
N ARG A 2 12.38 28.82 1.33
CA ARG A 2 12.31 29.56 0.06
C ARG A 2 10.89 29.45 -0.47
N VAL A 3 10.28 30.61 -0.66
CA VAL A 3 8.94 30.85 -1.20
C VAL A 3 8.88 30.34 -2.65
N VAL A 4 7.82 29.59 -3.00
CA VAL A 4 7.57 29.21 -4.40
C VAL A 4 6.20 29.75 -4.81
N LYS A 5 6.24 30.65 -5.80
CA LYS A 5 5.12 31.34 -6.46
C LYS A 5 4.09 30.35 -7.02
N ALA A 6 2.82 30.75 -6.95
CA ALA A 6 1.72 30.15 -7.70
C ALA A 6 2.03 30.14 -9.20
N GLY A 7 2.24 28.96 -9.77
CA GLY A 7 2.54 28.79 -11.18
C GLY A 7 2.52 27.30 -11.54
N LYS A 8 1.49 26.90 -12.30
CA LYS A 8 1.32 25.61 -12.99
C LYS A 8 2.02 24.44 -12.29
N VAL A 9 1.28 23.70 -11.47
CA VAL A 9 1.66 22.34 -11.05
C VAL A 9 1.85 21.52 -12.32
N LYS A 10 3.08 21.43 -12.83
CA LYS A 10 3.42 20.45 -13.86
C LYS A 10 3.23 19.11 -13.18
N ILE A 11 2.13 18.43 -13.50
CA ILE A 11 1.93 17.02 -13.16
C ILE A 11 3.06 16.30 -13.89
N VAL A 12 4.17 16.08 -13.19
CA VAL A 12 5.27 15.27 -13.71
C VAL A 12 4.69 13.87 -13.84
N LYS A 13 4.40 13.43 -15.07
CA LYS A 13 4.04 12.04 -15.34
C LYS A 13 5.25 11.19 -14.96
N VAL A 14 5.28 10.70 -13.71
CA VAL A 14 6.36 9.86 -13.25
C VAL A 14 6.21 8.49 -13.92
N SER A 15 7.24 8.05 -14.63
CA SER A 15 7.24 6.72 -15.21
C SER A 15 7.37 5.68 -14.08
N VAL A 16 6.59 4.59 -14.15
CA VAL A 16 6.61 3.51 -13.15
C VAL A 16 8.01 2.95 -12.97
N LYS A 17 8.81 2.90 -14.06
CA LYS A 17 10.19 2.39 -14.04
C LYS A 17 11.16 3.27 -13.24
N GLN A 18 10.89 4.56 -13.10
CA GLN A 18 11.79 5.51 -12.43
C GLN A 18 11.32 5.89 -11.03
N TRP A 19 10.06 5.59 -10.68
CA TRP A 19 9.53 5.96 -9.39
C TRP A 19 10.19 5.16 -8.25
N ARG A 20 10.68 5.89 -7.25
CA ARG A 20 11.23 5.36 -6.00
C ARG A 20 10.86 6.26 -4.84
N ILE A 21 10.74 5.68 -3.65
CA ILE A 21 10.48 6.40 -2.41
C ILE A 21 11.31 5.80 -1.26
N LYS A 22 11.68 6.65 -0.30
CA LYS A 22 12.29 6.21 0.96
C LYS A 22 11.21 6.11 2.03
N VAL A 23 10.99 4.91 2.56
CA VAL A 23 10.01 4.65 3.62
C VAL A 23 10.75 4.09 4.83
N VAL A 24 10.37 4.51 6.02
CA VAL A 24 10.87 3.92 7.26
C VAL A 24 9.93 2.79 7.66
N CYS A 25 10.47 1.60 7.93
CA CYS A 25 9.67 0.49 8.45
C CYS A 25 9.19 0.84 9.87
N ALA A 26 7.95 1.28 9.97
CA ALA A 26 7.35 1.79 11.20
C ALA A 26 6.16 0.93 11.62
N LYS A 27 5.50 1.32 12.70
CA LYS A 27 4.17 0.79 13.03
C LYS A 27 3.17 1.34 12.00
N LYS A 28 2.35 0.47 11.41
CA LYS A 28 1.28 0.85 10.48
C LYS A 28 0.21 1.67 11.20
N ASP A 29 -0.15 1.26 12.41
CA ASP A 29 -1.13 1.92 13.28
C ASP A 29 -0.87 1.57 14.76
N LYS A 30 -1.81 1.94 15.63
CA LYS A 30 -1.73 1.71 17.09
C LYS A 30 -1.88 0.24 17.50
N TYR A 31 -2.41 -0.61 16.63
CA TYR A 31 -2.63 -2.05 16.86
C TYR A 31 -1.44 -2.90 16.41
N ASP A 32 -0.52 -2.30 15.66
CA ASP A 32 0.67 -2.93 15.15
C ASP A 32 1.81 -2.95 16.18
N THR A 33 2.36 -4.14 16.44
CA THR A 33 3.22 -4.39 17.60
C THR A 33 4.65 -3.88 17.41
N THR A 34 5.26 -3.92 16.22
CA THR A 34 6.61 -3.31 16.03
C THR A 34 7.02 -3.15 14.56
N GLY A 35 7.66 -2.04 14.19
CA GLY A 35 8.43 -1.89 12.95
C GLY A 35 9.92 -1.86 13.25
N CYS A 36 10.77 -2.43 12.39
CA CYS A 36 12.22 -2.54 12.65
C CYS A 36 13.00 -1.23 12.44
N ARG A 37 12.32 -0.14 12.08
CA ARG A 37 12.87 1.21 11.80
C ARG A 37 13.90 1.28 10.68
N ALA A 38 14.05 0.21 9.89
CA ALA A 38 14.91 0.21 8.73
C ALA A 38 14.44 1.23 7.69
N LYS A 39 15.39 1.92 7.06
CA LYS A 39 15.13 2.83 5.94
C LYS A 39 15.15 2.02 4.65
N LEU A 40 14.00 1.90 4.01
CA LEU A 40 13.80 1.12 2.79
C LEU A 40 13.72 2.08 1.60
N GLU A 41 14.43 1.77 0.52
CA GLU A 41 14.21 2.38 -0.78
C GLU A 41 13.32 1.44 -1.60
N ILE A 42 12.10 1.89 -1.89
CA ILE A 42 11.06 1.10 -2.54
C ILE A 42 10.91 1.62 -3.97
N ALA A 43 11.01 0.73 -4.96
CA ALA A 43 10.64 1.02 -6.34
C ALA A 43 9.22 0.51 -6.63
N ALA A 44 8.63 0.95 -7.74
CA ALA A 44 7.27 0.53 -8.08
C ALA A 44 7.10 -0.99 -8.28
N LYS A 45 8.18 -1.71 -8.65
CA LYS A 45 8.19 -3.17 -8.79
C LYS A 45 8.10 -3.93 -7.46
N ASP A 46 8.46 -3.27 -6.36
CA ASP A 46 8.47 -3.87 -5.02
C ASP A 46 7.12 -3.68 -4.32
N LEU A 47 6.20 -2.95 -4.96
CA LEU A 47 4.85 -2.72 -4.47
C LEU A 47 3.97 -3.92 -4.75
N VAL A 48 3.23 -4.31 -3.72
CA VAL A 48 2.14 -5.28 -3.78
C VAL A 48 0.84 -4.57 -3.45
N MET A 49 -0.25 -5.03 -4.06
CA MET A 49 -1.57 -4.57 -3.66
C MET A 49 -2.00 -5.35 -2.43
N MET A 50 -2.47 -4.65 -1.42
CA MET A 50 -3.10 -5.21 -0.25
C MET A 50 -4.57 -4.83 -0.24
N CYS A 51 -5.37 -5.67 0.40
CA CYS A 51 -6.80 -5.45 0.55
C CYS A 51 -7.18 -5.67 2.02
N TRP A 52 -8.00 -4.76 2.54
CA TRP A 52 -8.66 -4.93 3.83
C TRP A 52 -10.16 -4.64 3.66
N TYR A 53 -11.02 -5.30 4.41
CA TYR A 53 -12.48 -5.15 4.27
C TYR A 53 -12.90 -4.17 5.35
N GLY A 54 -13.45 -3.04 4.90
CA GLY A 54 -14.24 -2.20 5.78
C GLY A 54 -15.62 -2.83 5.98
N SER A 55 -16.51 -2.08 6.65
CA SER A 55 -17.85 -2.56 6.96
C SER A 55 -18.71 -2.85 5.72
N PHE A 56 -18.43 -2.22 4.57
CA PHE A 56 -19.32 -2.28 3.40
C PHE A 56 -18.61 -2.57 2.08
N PHE A 57 -17.30 -2.36 1.96
CA PHE A 57 -16.56 -2.56 0.72
C PHE A 57 -15.08 -2.86 0.97
N PRO A 58 -14.42 -3.55 0.03
CA PRO A 58 -12.98 -3.77 0.09
C PRO A 58 -12.21 -2.48 -0.19
N HIS A 59 -11.17 -2.24 0.59
CA HIS A 59 -10.26 -1.12 0.44
C HIS A 59 -8.90 -1.63 -0.02
N TYR A 60 -8.46 -1.16 -1.18
CA TYR A 60 -7.16 -1.49 -1.73
C TYR A 60 -6.14 -0.41 -1.38
N TYR A 61 -4.91 -0.82 -1.11
CA TYR A 61 -3.77 0.07 -0.97
C TYR A 61 -2.50 -0.62 -1.43
N LEU A 62 -1.44 0.15 -1.67
CA LEU A 62 -0.13 -0.39 -2.05
C LEU A 62 0.76 -0.46 -0.82
N ALA A 63 1.48 -1.57 -0.71
CA ALA A 63 2.45 -1.78 0.36
C ALA A 63 3.74 -2.40 -0.19
N ALA A 64 4.80 -2.35 0.59
CA ALA A 64 6.03 -3.10 0.31
C ALA A 64 6.44 -3.91 1.54
N GLN A 65 6.92 -5.13 1.31
CA GLN A 65 7.43 -5.97 2.38
C GLN A 65 8.81 -5.49 2.82
N CYS A 66 9.00 -5.33 4.13
CA CYS A 66 10.30 -5.08 4.71
C CYS A 66 11.13 -6.38 4.66
N PRO A 67 12.28 -6.41 3.98
CA PRO A 67 13.09 -7.62 3.89
C PRO A 67 13.72 -8.05 5.23
N LEU A 68 13.78 -7.15 6.21
CA LEU A 68 14.40 -7.42 7.51
C LEU A 68 13.44 -8.01 8.54
N CYS A 69 12.16 -7.64 8.50
CA CYS A 69 11.17 -8.12 9.48
C CYS A 69 9.93 -8.76 8.85
N GLY A 70 9.91 -8.91 7.52
CA GLY A 70 8.81 -9.55 6.78
C GLY A 70 7.52 -8.73 6.72
N LYS A 71 7.48 -7.56 7.35
CA LYS A 71 6.27 -6.75 7.52
C LYS A 71 5.92 -5.92 6.30
N TYR A 72 4.64 -5.83 5.96
CA TYR A 72 4.16 -4.93 4.92
C TYR A 72 3.98 -3.50 5.44
N ASN A 73 4.56 -2.52 4.73
CA ASN A 73 4.44 -1.11 5.05
C ASN A 73 3.61 -0.44 3.96
N MET A 74 2.56 0.28 4.34
CA MET A 74 1.76 1.07 3.39
C MET A 74 2.64 2.13 2.73
N VAL A 75 2.50 2.27 1.41
CA VAL A 75 3.29 3.21 0.61
C VAL A 75 2.36 4.16 -0.11
N GLY A 76 2.46 5.45 0.23
CA GLY A 76 1.80 6.51 -0.53
C GLY A 76 2.48 6.67 -1.89
N VAL A 77 1.74 6.44 -2.97
CA VAL A 77 2.22 6.64 -4.35
C VAL A 77 1.45 7.77 -5.03
N PRO A 78 2.04 8.46 -6.03
CA PRO A 78 1.29 9.38 -6.88
C PRO A 78 0.18 8.68 -7.66
N ASP A 79 -0.93 9.37 -7.93
CA ASP A 79 -2.09 8.82 -8.67
C ASP A 79 -1.69 8.15 -9.99
N SER A 80 -0.76 8.75 -10.75
CA SER A 80 -0.27 8.19 -12.01
C SER A 80 0.42 6.81 -11.90
N ILE A 81 0.89 6.44 -10.71
CA ILE A 81 1.46 5.14 -10.39
C ILE A 81 0.35 4.23 -9.86
N TRP A 82 -0.52 4.75 -8.99
CA TRP A 82 -1.70 4.05 -8.49
C TRP A 82 -2.55 3.49 -9.63
N GLU A 83 -2.99 4.34 -10.55
CA GLU A 83 -3.87 3.97 -11.68
C GLU A 83 -3.29 2.85 -12.56
N LYS A 84 -1.97 2.73 -12.63
CA LYS A 84 -1.31 1.67 -13.42
C LYS A 84 -1.21 0.35 -12.68
N LEU A 85 -1.17 0.39 -11.35
CA LEU A 85 -1.05 -0.77 -10.49
C LEU A 85 -2.42 -1.28 -10.05
N ASP A 86 -3.41 -0.40 -9.92
CA ASP A 86 -4.79 -0.68 -9.56
C ASP A 86 -5.60 -1.24 -10.74
N THR A 87 -5.28 -2.47 -11.12
CA THR A 87 -6.00 -3.20 -12.18
C THR A 87 -6.82 -4.34 -11.59
N ALA A 88 -7.85 -4.82 -12.32
CA ALA A 88 -8.61 -6.01 -11.91
C ALA A 88 -7.72 -7.25 -11.70
N ALA A 89 -6.65 -7.39 -12.49
CA ALA A 89 -5.68 -8.47 -12.32
C ALA A 89 -4.89 -8.32 -11.00
N SER A 90 -4.46 -7.10 -10.67
CA SER A 90 -3.77 -6.80 -9.42
C SER A 90 -4.69 -6.97 -8.21
N ARG A 91 -5.96 -6.57 -8.29
CA ARG A 91 -6.96 -6.71 -7.22
C ARG A 91 -7.23 -8.17 -6.87
N ARG A 92 -7.28 -9.05 -7.87
CA ARG A 92 -7.42 -10.51 -7.67
C ARG A 92 -6.20 -11.15 -7.00
N LYS A 93 -5.03 -10.52 -7.11
CA LYS A 93 -3.77 -10.96 -6.48
C LYS A 93 -3.45 -10.17 -5.20
N ALA A 94 -4.40 -9.37 -4.70
CA ALA A 94 -4.16 -8.55 -3.54
C ALA A 94 -3.99 -9.42 -2.28
N ILE A 95 -3.03 -9.06 -1.44
CA ILE A 95 -2.77 -9.76 -0.17
C ILE A 95 -3.80 -9.28 0.86
N TRP A 96 -4.44 -10.23 1.54
CA TRP A 96 -5.41 -9.94 2.59
C TRP A 96 -4.72 -9.45 3.86
N ASP A 97 -5.05 -8.25 4.32
CA ASP A 97 -4.46 -7.63 5.52
C ASP A 97 -5.39 -7.67 6.75
N GLY A 98 -6.46 -8.48 6.68
CA GLY A 98 -7.41 -8.64 7.77
C GLY A 98 -8.50 -7.56 7.84
N PHE A 99 -9.19 -7.52 8.97
CA PHE A 99 -10.21 -6.53 9.33
C PHE A 99 -9.62 -5.59 10.38
N SER A 100 -9.81 -4.27 10.23
CA SER A 100 -9.65 -3.37 11.37
C SER A 100 -10.84 -3.57 12.30
N ASP A 101 -10.60 -4.06 13.51
CA ASP A 101 -11.62 -4.51 14.46
C ASP A 101 -12.85 -3.60 14.57
N GLY A 102 -13.99 -4.24 14.36
CA GLY A 102 -15.34 -3.69 14.37
C GLY A 102 -16.38 -4.67 13.81
N ALA A 103 -15.94 -5.65 13.01
CA ALA A 103 -16.71 -6.83 12.66
C ALA A 103 -15.75 -7.92 12.21
N THR A 104 -15.68 -9.03 12.93
CA THR A 104 -15.32 -10.33 12.36
C THR A 104 -16.51 -10.79 11.53
N PRO A 105 -16.46 -10.83 10.20
CA PRO A 105 -17.39 -11.69 9.49
C PRO A 105 -16.83 -13.10 9.56
N GLU A 106 -17.55 -13.97 10.27
CA GLU A 106 -17.42 -15.41 10.18
C GLU A 106 -17.71 -15.83 8.73
N TRP A 107 -16.67 -15.82 7.88
CA TRP A 107 -16.78 -16.47 6.57
C TRP A 107 -16.56 -17.96 6.77
N HIS A 108 -17.68 -18.68 6.88
CA HIS A 108 -17.74 -20.10 6.53
C HIS A 108 -17.29 -20.24 5.08
N ILE A 109 -16.05 -20.71 4.86
CA ILE A 109 -15.65 -21.21 3.55
C ILE A 109 -16.38 -22.54 3.39
N ASN A 110 -17.51 -22.51 2.70
CA ASN A 110 -18.17 -23.72 2.24
C ASN A 110 -17.29 -24.32 1.13
N PRO A 111 -16.72 -25.53 1.30
CA PRO A 111 -15.87 -26.11 0.29
C PRO A 111 -16.75 -26.76 -0.78
N GLU A 112 -16.95 -26.08 -1.91
CA GLU A 112 -17.44 -26.73 -3.12
C GLU A 112 -16.62 -26.29 -4.34
N LYS A 113 -15.64 -27.12 -4.69
CA LYS A 113 -15.55 -27.79 -5.99
C LYS A 113 -14.58 -28.97 -5.93
#